data_AF-A0A409X5V0-F1
#
_entry.id   AF-A0A409X5V0-F1
#
_cell.length_a   1.000
_cell.length_b   1.000
_cell.length_c   1.000
_cell.angle_alpha   90.00
_cell.angle_beta   90.00
_cell.angle_gamma   90.00
#
_symmetry.space_group_name_H-M   'P 1'
#
loop_
_entity.id
_entity.type
_entity.pdbx_description
1 polymer ?
#
loop_
_entity_poly.entity_id
_entity_poly.type
_entity_poly.pdbx_seq_one_letter_code
_entity_poly.pdbx_strand_id
1 'polypeptide(L)'
;EELVRLNVKIRRLLTFLYDNHVDHYRAVCANIIVNPPLMFEISSRWASRNLIHEKIVERLLQTSRLPGFSGSLLYGQRKGRDPSLNENVPPPAWVTTILGITRVEVEVVKWDDMVAEDEHTDVDIDVVVNILDTFSFNS
;
A
#
# COMPACT_ATOMS: atom_id res chain seq x y z
N GLU A 1 7.31 18.04 -22.93
CA GLU A 1 6.91 18.52 -21.59
C GLU A 1 5.75 17.72 -20.99
N GLU A 2 4.63 17.55 -21.70
CA GLU A 2 3.42 16.85 -21.18
C GLU A 2 3.66 15.37 -20.78
N LEU A 3 4.51 14.63 -21.50
CA LEU A 3 4.88 13.24 -21.14
C LEU A 3 5.65 13.14 -19.82
N VAL A 4 6.54 14.09 -19.55
CA VAL A 4 7.30 14.15 -18.29
C VAL A 4 6.35 14.42 -17.12
N ARG A 5 5.39 15.35 -17.32
CA ARG A 5 4.34 15.63 -16.34
C ARG A 5 3.45 14.42 -16.07
N LEU A 6 3.11 13.66 -17.12
CA LEU A 6 2.32 12.44 -16.98
C LEU A 6 3.06 11.38 -16.14
N ASN A 7 4.35 11.16 -16.37
CA ASN A 7 5.16 10.22 -15.59
C ASN A 7 5.16 10.57 -14.08
N VAL A 8 5.29 11.85 -13.74
CA VAL A 8 5.21 12.32 -12.34
C VAL A 8 3.83 12.07 -11.75
N LYS A 9 2.75 12.32 -12.52
CA LYS A 9 1.37 12.06 -12.08
C LYS A 9 1.12 10.56 -11.83
N ILE A 10 1.64 9.68 -12.68
CA ILE A 10 1.52 8.22 -12.53
C ILE A 10 2.17 7.78 -11.22
N ARG A 11 3.41 8.22 -10.95
CA ARG A 11 4.10 7.90 -9.68
C ARG A 11 3.35 8.42 -8.46
N ARG A 12 2.83 9.65 -8.51
CA ARG A 12 2.02 10.22 -7.42
C ARG A 12 0.73 9.45 -7.19
N LEU A 13 0.07 9.01 -8.27
CA LEU A 13 -1.13 8.20 -8.17
C LEU A 13 -0.83 6.85 -7.50
N LEU A 14 0.20 6.13 -7.96
CA LEU A 14 0.62 4.87 -7.35
C LEU A 14 0.97 5.02 -5.86
N THR A 15 1.66 6.11 -5.50
CA THR A 15 1.96 6.47 -4.10
C THR A 15 0.68 6.65 -3.30
N PHE A 16 -0.30 7.39 -3.83
CA PHE A 16 -1.58 7.59 -3.17
C PHE A 16 -2.36 6.28 -2.97
N LEU A 17 -2.37 5.39 -3.96
CA LEU A 17 -3.05 4.09 -3.85
C LEU A 17 -2.41 3.21 -2.75
N TYR A 18 -1.08 3.24 -2.65
CA TYR A 18 -0.34 2.49 -1.63
C TYR A 18 -0.55 3.09 -0.23
N ASP A 19 -0.40 4.41 -0.07
CA ASP A 19 -0.68 5.09 1.20
C ASP A 19 -2.11 4.80 1.68
N ASN A 20 -3.08 4.81 0.76
CA ASN A 20 -4.46 4.49 1.08
C ASN A 20 -4.65 3.05 1.56
N HIS A 21 -3.92 2.09 0.98
CA HIS A 21 -3.94 0.70 1.43
C HIS A 21 -3.39 0.58 2.86
N VAL A 22 -2.26 1.23 3.14
CA VAL A 22 -1.64 1.28 4.47
C VAL A 22 -2.60 1.86 5.51
N ASP A 23 -3.26 2.97 5.19
CA ASP A 23 -4.21 3.64 6.10
C ASP A 23 -5.40 2.72 6.45
N HIS A 24 -5.96 2.00 5.48
CA HIS A 24 -7.06 1.08 5.74
C HIS A 24 -6.61 -0.15 6.53
N TYR A 25 -5.45 -0.74 6.22
CA TYR A 25 -4.91 -1.87 6.98
C TYR A 25 -4.76 -1.51 8.46
N ARG A 26 -4.13 -0.36 8.74
CA ARG A 26 -3.95 0.11 10.12
C ARG A 26 -5.28 0.41 10.82
N ALA A 27 -6.22 1.02 10.11
CA ALA A 27 -7.55 1.28 10.66
C ALA A 27 -8.32 0.00 10.98
N VAL A 28 -8.19 -1.04 10.15
CA VAL A 28 -8.75 -2.38 10.42
C VAL A 28 -8.10 -2.96 11.67
N CYS A 29 -6.76 -3.06 11.70
CA CYS A 29 -6.01 -3.62 12.84
C CYS A 29 -6.35 -2.94 14.17
N ALA A 30 -6.41 -1.60 14.19
CA ALA A 30 -6.73 -0.83 15.39
C ALA A 30 -8.15 -1.10 15.94
N ASN A 31 -9.08 -1.55 15.10
CA ASN A 31 -10.49 -1.74 15.46
C ASN A 31 -10.89 -3.22 15.61
N ILE A 32 -10.01 -4.19 15.35
CA ILE A 32 -10.32 -5.63 15.45
C ILE A 32 -10.92 -5.97 16.83
N ILE A 33 -10.30 -5.47 17.91
CA ILE A 33 -10.73 -5.74 19.29
C ILE A 33 -11.64 -4.63 19.81
N VAL A 34 -11.34 -3.37 19.47
CA VAL A 34 -12.02 -2.19 20.04
C VAL A 34 -13.44 -2.01 19.52
N ASN A 35 -13.65 -2.19 18.22
CA ASN A 35 -14.95 -1.98 17.58
C ASN A 35 -15.10 -2.88 16.35
N PRO A 36 -15.45 -4.17 16.54
CA PRO A 36 -15.58 -5.12 15.44
C PRO A 36 -16.58 -4.71 14.34
N PRO A 37 -17.74 -4.11 14.65
CA PRO A 37 -18.64 -3.58 13.62
C PRO A 37 -18.00 -2.51 12.74
N LEU A 38 -17.26 -1.57 13.34
CA LEU A 38 -16.54 -0.53 12.58
C LEU A 38 -15.41 -1.15 11.74
N MET A 39 -14.66 -2.09 12.31
CA MET A 39 -13.65 -2.84 11.58
C MET A 39 -14.22 -3.52 10.34
N PHE A 40 -15.38 -4.18 10.48
CA PHE A 40 -16.07 -4.84 9.36
C PHE A 40 -16.49 -3.86 8.26
N GLU A 41 -17.02 -2.68 8.63
CA GLU A 41 -17.38 -1.64 7.67
C GLU A 41 -16.14 -1.09 6.93
N ILE A 42 -15.05 -0.83 7.65
CA ILE A 42 -13.78 -0.35 7.06
C ILE A 42 -13.23 -1.41 6.10
N SER A 43 -13.19 -2.68 6.52
CA SER A 43 -12.73 -3.79 5.69
C SER A 43 -13.55 -3.94 4.40
N SER A 44 -14.87 -3.88 4.52
CA SER A 44 -15.79 -3.96 3.36
C SER A 44 -15.55 -2.83 2.36
N ARG A 45 -15.38 -1.60 2.85
CA ARG A 45 -15.06 -0.43 2.00
C ARG A 45 -13.68 -0.55 1.39
N TRP A 46 -12.72 -1.07 2.13
CA TRP A 46 -11.35 -1.27 1.67
C TRP A 46 -11.29 -2.29 0.53
N ALA A 47 -11.97 -3.44 0.66
CA ALA A 47 -12.08 -4.44 -0.40
C ALA A 47 -12.65 -3.85 -1.69
N SER A 48 -13.74 -3.08 -1.58
CA SER A 48 -14.35 -2.40 -2.73
C SER A 48 -13.39 -1.41 -3.41
N ARG A 49 -12.60 -0.66 -2.61
CA ARG A 49 -11.58 0.26 -3.15
C ARG A 49 -10.43 -0.47 -3.82
N ASN A 50 -9.99 -1.59 -3.27
CA ASN A 50 -8.90 -2.38 -3.85
C ASN A 50 -9.26 -2.88 -5.27
N LEU A 51 -10.52 -3.25 -5.53
CA LEU A 51 -10.97 -3.59 -6.89
C LEU A 51 -10.80 -2.42 -7.87
N ILE A 52 -11.12 -1.19 -7.43
CA ILE A 52 -10.94 0.01 -8.25
C ILE A 52 -9.43 0.29 -8.47
N HIS A 53 -8.62 0.16 -7.41
CA HIS A 53 -7.17 0.35 -7.48
C HIS A 53 -6.53 -0.63 -8.45
N GLU A 54 -6.96 -1.89 -8.43
CA GLU A 54 -6.53 -2.92 -9.37
C GLU A 54 -6.79 -2.51 -10.82
N LYS A 55 -8.02 -2.06 -11.13
CA LYS A 55 -8.35 -1.59 -12.49
C LYS A 55 -7.57 -0.35 -12.92
N ILE A 56 -7.29 0.56 -12.00
CA ILE A 56 -6.42 1.71 -12.28
C ILE A 56 -5.00 1.22 -12.64
N VAL A 57 -4.46 0.29 -11.86
CA VAL A 57 -3.10 -0.23 -12.05
C VAL A 57 -2.99 -1.04 -13.35
N GLU A 58 -3.99 -1.85 -13.69
CA GLU A 58 -4.07 -2.53 -14.99
C GLU A 58 -3.99 -1.54 -16.17
N ARG A 59 -4.75 -0.43 -16.09
CA ARG A 59 -4.73 0.63 -17.12
C ARG A 59 -3.38 1.33 -17.19
N LEU A 60 -2.74 1.57 -16.05
CA LEU A 60 -1.39 2.14 -16.01
C LEU A 60 -0.36 1.19 -16.65
N LEU A 61 -0.47 -0.11 -16.39
CA LEU A 61 0.37 -1.14 -17.03
C LEU A 61 0.15 -1.22 -18.55
N GLN A 62 -1.08 -1.08 -19.02
CA GLN A 62 -1.34 -0.97 -20.46
C GLN A 62 -0.72 0.29 -21.05
N THR A 63 -0.83 1.42 -20.34
CA THR A 63 -0.27 2.72 -20.76
C THR A 63 1.25 2.68 -20.83
N SER A 64 1.91 1.97 -19.90
CA SER A 64 3.37 1.86 -19.91
C SER A 64 3.93 1.07 -21.09
N ARG A 65 3.09 0.30 -21.79
CA ARG A 65 3.45 -0.47 -22.99
C ARG A 65 3.30 0.33 -24.28
N LEU A 66 2.79 1.56 -24.22
CA LEU A 66 2.64 2.40 -25.41
C LEU A 66 4.01 2.93 -25.88
N PRO A 67 4.24 3.05 -27.21
CA PRO A 67 5.46 3.63 -27.75
C PRO A 67 5.69 5.05 -27.21
N GLY A 68 6.91 5.32 -26.73
CA GLY A 68 7.28 6.63 -26.19
C GLY A 68 7.01 6.81 -24.68
N PHE A 69 6.49 5.79 -24.00
CA PHE A 69 6.49 5.78 -22.53
C PHE A 69 7.93 5.67 -21.99
N SER A 70 8.28 6.56 -21.08
CA SER A 70 9.59 6.62 -20.41
C SER A 70 9.48 6.69 -18.89
N GLY A 71 8.26 6.50 -18.37
CA GLY A 71 7.99 6.54 -16.94
C GLY A 71 8.33 5.24 -16.23
N SER A 72 8.11 5.22 -14.92
CA SER A 72 8.24 4.01 -14.09
C SER A 72 6.92 3.76 -13.36
N LEU A 73 6.54 2.48 -13.26
CA LEU A 73 5.37 2.02 -12.50
C LEU A 73 5.75 1.62 -11.07
N LEU A 74 6.61 2.43 -10.45
CA LEU A 74 6.93 2.30 -9.04
C LEU A 74 6.22 3.41 -8.27
N TYR A 75 5.67 3.06 -7.11
CA TYR A 75 5.22 4.08 -6.15
C TYR A 75 6.45 4.79 -5.56
N GLY A 76 6.25 6.02 -5.10
CA GLY A 76 7.27 6.80 -4.40
C GLY A 76 7.00 6.85 -2.90
N GLN A 77 7.73 7.72 -2.21
CA GLN A 77 7.45 8.08 -0.83
C GLN A 77 6.80 9.45 -0.77
N ARG A 78 5.75 9.58 0.04
CA ARG A 78 5.09 10.86 0.29
C ARG A 78 5.90 11.66 1.31
N LYS A 79 6.37 12.84 0.92
CA LYS A 79 7.04 13.77 1.85
C LYS A 79 6.09 14.18 2.99
N GLY A 80 6.60 14.12 4.22
CA GLY A 80 5.84 14.48 5.43
C GLY A 80 4.90 13.38 5.95
N ARG A 81 4.92 12.19 5.35
CA ARG A 81 4.27 11.00 5.90
C ARG A 81 5.29 10.22 6.73
N ASP A 82 4.85 9.72 7.88
CA ASP A 82 5.68 8.87 8.75
C ASP A 82 6.03 7.55 8.02
N PRO A 83 7.32 7.27 7.76
CA PRO A 83 7.75 6.04 7.09
C PRO A 83 7.41 4.76 7.86
N SER A 84 7.36 4.82 9.19
CA SER A 84 7.06 3.67 10.05
C SER A 84 5.67 3.11 9.79
N LEU A 85 4.77 3.91 9.21
CA LEU A 85 3.43 3.47 8.83
C LEU A 85 3.45 2.34 7.79
N ASN A 86 4.51 2.20 7.00
CA ASN A 86 4.61 1.14 6.00
C ASN A 86 5.18 -0.17 6.58
N GLU A 87 5.72 -0.14 7.79
CA GLU A 87 6.31 -1.32 8.43
C GLU A 87 5.24 -2.35 8.75
N ASN A 88 5.56 -3.63 8.50
CA ASN A 88 4.69 -4.79 8.73
C ASN A 88 3.33 -4.73 8.02
N VAL A 89 3.18 -3.87 7.00
CA VAL A 89 1.99 -3.86 6.15
C VAL A 89 2.21 -4.80 4.97
N PRO A 90 1.39 -5.84 4.80
CA PRO A 90 1.51 -6.70 3.62
C PRO A 90 1.24 -5.88 2.35
N PRO A 91 2.00 -6.10 1.26
CA PRO A 91 1.75 -5.38 0.03
C PRO A 91 0.38 -5.75 -0.55
N PRO A 92 -0.34 -4.79 -1.16
CA PRO A 92 -1.61 -5.10 -1.83
C PRO A 92 -1.40 -6.07 -2.99
N ALA A 93 -2.39 -6.92 -3.27
CA ALA A 93 -2.36 -7.87 -4.38
C ALA A 93 -2.04 -7.22 -5.73
N TRP A 94 -2.56 -6.02 -6.01
CA TRP A 94 -2.26 -5.33 -7.27
C TRP A 94 -0.78 -4.88 -7.39
N VAL A 95 -0.05 -4.71 -6.28
CA VAL A 95 1.40 -4.43 -6.29
C VAL A 95 2.18 -5.69 -6.65
N THR A 96 1.84 -6.82 -6.04
CA THR A 96 2.56 -8.08 -6.23
C THR A 96 2.16 -8.78 -7.53
N THR A 97 0.87 -8.90 -7.81
CA THR A 97 0.31 -9.65 -8.95
C THR A 97 0.41 -8.89 -10.27
N ILE A 98 0.14 -7.57 -10.29
CA ILE A 98 0.09 -6.80 -11.54
C ILE A 98 1.43 -6.13 -11.82
N LEU A 99 2.02 -5.46 -10.83
CA LEU A 99 3.29 -4.77 -11.01
C LEU A 99 4.51 -5.69 -10.82
N GLY A 100 4.33 -6.89 -10.27
CA GLY A 100 5.43 -7.83 -10.02
C GLY A 100 6.42 -7.35 -8.96
N ILE A 101 6.03 -6.37 -8.12
CA ILE A 101 6.91 -5.79 -7.10
C ILE A 101 6.87 -6.73 -5.90
N THR A 102 7.85 -7.63 -5.83
CA THR A 102 7.97 -8.65 -4.78
C THR A 102 8.80 -8.20 -3.58
N ARG A 103 9.60 -7.14 -3.75
CA ARG A 103 10.33 -6.46 -2.67
C ARG A 103 10.04 -4.97 -2.74
N VAL A 104 9.62 -4.41 -1.61
CA VAL A 104 9.60 -2.97 -1.39
C VAL A 104 11.06 -2.52 -1.31
N GLU A 105 11.73 -2.41 -2.46
CA GLU A 105 13.02 -1.73 -2.55
C GLU A 105 12.75 -0.24 -2.36
N VAL A 106 12.60 0.15 -1.09
CA VAL A 106 12.80 1.53 -0.70
C VAL A 106 14.27 1.80 -0.95
N GLU A 107 14.61 2.59 -1.97
CA GLU A 107 15.90 3.28 -2.00
C GLU A 107 15.95 4.19 -0.76
N VAL A 108 16.45 3.63 0.33
CA VAL A 108 16.78 4.38 1.55
C VAL A 108 18.01 5.22 1.19
N VAL A 109 17.78 6.48 0.85
CA VAL A 109 18.83 7.48 0.96
C VAL A 109 19.08 7.64 2.46
N LYS A 110 20.15 7.01 2.95
CA LYS A 110 20.65 7.12 4.32
C LYS A 110 20.74 8.59 4.71
N TRP A 111 20.00 8.96 5.74
CA TRP A 111 20.36 10.07 6.61
C TRP A 111 20.81 9.44 7.93
N ASP A 112 22.10 9.56 8.21
CA ASP A 112 22.73 9.12 9.46
C ASP A 112 22.05 9.77 10.68
N ASP A 113 22.11 9.03 11.79
CA ASP A 113 21.83 9.41 13.17
C ASP A 113 20.39 9.82 13.54
N MET A 114 19.71 8.99 14.35
CA MET A 114 19.55 9.22 15.79
C MET A 114 18.82 8.04 16.46
N VAL A 115 19.31 7.66 17.64
CA VAL A 115 18.84 6.57 18.52
C VAL A 115 17.53 6.96 19.20
N ALA A 116 16.57 6.02 19.30
CA ALA A 116 15.54 6.05 20.33
C ALA A 116 15.18 4.62 20.74
N GLU A 117 15.24 4.39 22.06
CA GLU A 117 14.98 3.13 22.75
C GLU A 117 13.48 2.83 22.87
N ASP A 118 13.15 1.55 22.64
CA ASP A 118 12.21 0.65 23.34
C ASP A 118 10.77 1.09 23.71
N GLU A 119 9.78 0.35 23.22
CA GLU A 119 8.82 -0.41 24.06
C GLU A 119 8.03 -1.40 23.16
N HIS A 120 8.30 -2.70 23.28
CA HIS A 120 7.66 -3.76 22.48
C HIS A 120 6.38 -4.25 23.16
N THR A 121 5.21 -3.91 22.60
CA THR A 121 3.99 -4.68 22.86
C THR A 121 3.87 -5.75 21.79
N ASP A 122 4.19 -6.99 22.16
CA ASP A 122 3.96 -8.18 21.32
C ASP A 122 2.45 -8.35 21.09
N VAL A 123 1.98 -7.88 19.94
CA VAL A 123 0.70 -8.28 19.38
C VAL A 123 1.01 -9.42 18.42
N ASP A 124 0.49 -10.62 18.69
CA ASP A 124 0.64 -11.80 17.81
C ASP A 124 0.13 -11.48 16.39
N ILE A 125 1.06 -11.13 15.49
CA ILE A 125 0.81 -10.79 14.09
C ILE A 125 0.20 -11.98 13.34
N ASP A 126 0.54 -13.20 13.75
CA ASP A 126 0.06 -14.45 13.14
C ASP A 126 -1.46 -14.64 13.28
N VAL A 127 -2.09 -14.06 14.30
CA VAL A 127 -3.55 -14.09 14.48
C VAL A 127 -4.23 -13.08 13.54
N VAL A 128 -3.61 -11.91 13.33
CA VAL A 128 -4.17 -10.84 12.50
C VAL A 128 -4.14 -11.20 11.02
N VAL A 129 -3.04 -11.82 10.54
CA VAL A 129 -2.92 -12.28 9.15
C VAL A 129 -3.97 -13.35 8.83
N ASN A 130 -4.17 -14.32 9.73
CA ASN A 130 -5.16 -15.38 9.53
C ASN A 130 -6.60 -14.85 9.47
N ILE A 131 -6.96 -13.87 10.30
CA ILE A 131 -8.28 -13.23 10.28
C ILE A 131 -8.50 -12.49 8.95
N LEU A 132 -7.50 -11.74 8.47
CA LEU A 132 -7.60 -11.00 7.21
C LEU A 132 -7.68 -11.92 5.99
N ASP A 133 -6.92 -13.01 5.97
CA ASP A 133 -6.96 -14.00 4.90
C ASP A 133 -8.31 -14.75 4.87
N THR A 134 -8.94 -15.03 6.02
CA THR A 134 -10.27 -15.64 6.04
C THR A 134 -11.34 -14.73 5.41
N PHE A 135 -11.16 -13.42 5.45
CA PHE A 135 -12.08 -12.46 4.83
C PHE A 135 -11.81 -12.23 3.34
N SER A 136 -10.60 -12.52 2.85
CA SER A 136 -10.27 -12.44 1.42
C SER A 136 -10.81 -13.62 0.59
N PHE A 137 -11.17 -14.75 1.22
CA PHE A 137 -11.63 -15.96 0.52
C PHE A 137 -13.16 -16.14 0.41
N ASN A 138 -13.97 -15.23 0.94
CA ASN A 138 -15.43 -15.29 0.85
C ASN A 138 -16.04 -14.29 -0.16
N SER A 139 -15.44 -14.20 -1.36
CA SER A 139 -16.05 -13.54 -2.53
C SER A 139 -16.03 -14.43 -3.75
#